data_AF-A0A7C4QTI0-F1
#
_entry.id   AF-A0A7C4QTI0-F1
#
_cell.length_a   1.000
_cell.length_b   1.000
_cell.length_c   1.000
_cell.angle_alpha   90.00
_cell.angle_beta   90.00
_cell.angle_gamma   90.00
#
_symmetry.space_group_name_H-M   'P 1'
#
loop_
_entity.id
_entity.type
_entity.pdbx_description
1 polymer ?
#
loop_
_entity_poly.entity_id
_entity_poly.type
_entity_poly.pdbx_seq_one_letter_code
_entity_poly.pdbx_strand_id
1 'polypeptide(L)'
;YLVKDEEGRTKCVSCQLCEFVCPPKAIRITPPGPAVNAQAANVEKMPREFEINMLRCIFCGYCQEVCPEEAIFLMKDYSLTSGSREEMIYDLEKLLALGGTHHDEIMKWRGKAEEARRQEDFNPEGSPLLRAQANPASKSG
;
A
#
# COMPACT_ATOMS: atom_id res chain seq x y z
N TYR A 1 13.22 1.60 4.22
CA TYR A 1 12.78 0.78 5.35
C TYR A 1 11.27 0.79 5.43
N LEU A 2 10.66 -0.34 5.77
CA LEU A 2 9.21 -0.44 5.87
C LEU A 2 8.78 -0.21 7.31
N VAL A 3 7.65 0.46 7.51
CA VAL A 3 7.19 0.81 8.84
C VAL A 3 5.89 0.12 9.20
N LYS A 4 5.64 0.02 10.51
CA LYS A 4 4.40 -0.47 11.10
C LYS A 4 3.57 0.69 11.63
N ASP A 5 2.26 0.49 11.70
CA ASP A 5 1.34 1.36 12.44
C ASP A 5 1.37 1.07 13.95
N GLU A 6 0.60 1.83 14.72
CA GLU A 6 0.50 1.75 16.17
C GLU A 6 -0.05 0.40 16.66
N GLU A 7 -0.85 -0.26 15.83
CA GLU A 7 -1.36 -1.61 16.08
C GLU A 7 -0.39 -2.72 15.63
N GLY A 8 0.81 -2.35 15.18
CA GLY A 8 1.87 -3.28 14.78
C GLY A 8 1.68 -3.90 13.40
N ARG A 9 0.72 -3.43 12.61
CA ARG A 9 0.47 -3.90 11.24
C ARG A 9 1.38 -3.18 10.26
N THR A 10 1.74 -3.83 9.16
CA THR A 10 2.45 -3.12 8.08
C THR A 10 1.53 -2.08 7.42
N LYS A 11 2.07 -0.88 7.16
CA LYS A 11 1.37 0.14 6.36
C LYS A 11 1.37 -0.18 4.86
N CYS A 12 2.20 -1.12 4.40
CA CYS A 12 2.37 -1.41 2.98
C CYS A 12 1.18 -2.19 2.41
N VAL A 13 0.49 -1.59 1.42
CA VAL A 13 -0.67 -2.21 0.74
C VAL A 13 -0.32 -2.94 -0.57
N SER A 14 0.97 -3.16 -0.84
CA SER A 14 1.43 -3.86 -2.05
C SER A 14 0.96 -3.24 -3.39
N CYS A 15 0.90 -1.91 -3.48
CA CYS A 15 0.49 -1.20 -4.70
C CYS A 15 1.56 -1.14 -5.80
N GLN A 16 2.80 -1.57 -5.50
CA GLN A 16 3.95 -1.62 -6.42
C GLN A 16 4.43 -0.29 -7.00
N LEU A 17 3.93 0.86 -6.53
CA LEU A 17 4.37 2.17 -7.00
C LEU A 17 5.86 2.43 -6.75
N CYS A 18 6.36 2.02 -5.57
CA CYS A 18 7.78 2.18 -5.23
C CYS A 18 8.71 1.29 -6.07
N GLU A 19 8.27 0.09 -6.46
CA GLU A 19 8.97 -0.77 -7.42
C GLU A 19 8.99 -0.14 -8.82
N PHE A 20 7.85 0.38 -9.27
CA PHE A 20 7.73 1.03 -10.57
C PHE A 20 8.64 2.26 -10.69
N VAL A 21 8.59 3.17 -9.70
CA VAL A 21 9.34 4.43 -9.73
C VAL A 21 10.85 4.27 -9.53
N CYS A 22 11.30 3.14 -8.95
CA CYS A 22 12.70 2.94 -8.58
C CYS A 22 13.63 3.00 -9.81
N PRO A 23 14.49 4.03 -9.96
CA PRO A 23 15.34 4.18 -11.14
C PRO A 23 16.32 3.01 -11.37
N PRO A 24 17.05 2.50 -10.34
CA PRO A 24 17.96 1.38 -10.52
C PRO A 24 17.26 0.01 -10.45
N LYS A 25 15.93 -0.04 -10.33
CA LYS A 25 15.17 -1.29 -10.13
C LYS A 25 15.71 -2.14 -8.98
N ALA A 26 15.98 -1.47 -7.85
CA ALA A 26 16.49 -2.10 -6.63
C ALA A 26 15.40 -2.76 -5.78
N ILE A 27 14.14 -2.42 -6.01
CA ILE A 27 12.98 -2.91 -5.25
C ILE A 27 12.28 -3.99 -6.08
N ARG A 28 11.90 -5.09 -5.45
CA ARG A 28 11.00 -6.10 -6.02
C ARG A 28 9.91 -6.43 -5.03
N ILE A 29 8.66 -6.43 -5.49
CA ILE A 29 7.50 -6.71 -4.66
C ILE A 29 6.75 -7.88 -5.29
N THR A 30 6.49 -8.91 -4.49
CA THR A 30 5.59 -10.01 -4.87
C THR A 30 4.20 -9.65 -4.34
N PRO A 31 3.25 -9.25 -5.20
CA PRO A 31 1.91 -8.81 -4.80
C PRO A 31 1.13 -9.95 -4.13
N PRO A 32 0.07 -9.61 -3.39
CA PRO A 32 -0.39 -10.39 -2.25
C PRO A 32 -0.61 -11.88 -2.54
N GLY A 33 -0.30 -12.68 -1.51
CA GLY A 33 -0.95 -13.96 -1.24
C GLY A 33 -2.42 -13.77 -0.82
N PRO A 34 -3.16 -14.84 -0.51
CA PRO A 34 -4.61 -14.79 -0.30
C PRO A 34 -5.05 -13.74 0.75
N ALA A 35 -6.31 -13.30 0.65
CA ALA A 35 -6.90 -12.25 1.48
C ALA A 35 -6.48 -12.37 2.95
N VAL A 36 -5.99 -11.26 3.50
CA VAL A 36 -5.86 -11.11 4.95
C VAL A 36 -7.27 -11.24 5.52
N ASN A 37 -7.49 -12.32 6.27
CA ASN A 37 -8.51 -12.49 7.31
C ASN A 37 -9.73 -11.53 7.19
N ALA A 38 -10.93 -12.08 6.95
CA ALA A 38 -12.18 -11.31 6.84
C ALA A 38 -12.55 -10.46 8.08
N GLN A 39 -11.92 -10.71 9.24
CA GLN A 39 -12.05 -9.91 10.47
C GLN A 39 -11.09 -8.71 10.51
N ALA A 40 -10.07 -8.64 9.63
CA ALA A 40 -9.23 -7.46 9.41
C ALA A 40 -9.88 -6.50 8.40
N ALA A 41 -11.08 -6.03 8.73
CA ALA A 41 -12.03 -5.34 7.85
C ALA A 41 -11.57 -4.07 7.11
N ASN A 42 -10.31 -3.63 7.25
CA ASN A 42 -9.81 -2.38 6.66
C ASN A 42 -8.43 -2.47 5.96
N VAL A 43 -7.74 -3.61 5.98
CA VAL A 43 -6.43 -3.76 5.31
C VAL A 43 -6.56 -4.74 4.17
N GLU A 44 -6.80 -4.22 2.97
CA GLU A 44 -7.16 -5.04 1.81
C GLU A 44 -6.03 -6.00 1.38
N LYS A 45 -4.74 -5.63 1.49
CA LYS A 45 -3.60 -6.38 0.92
C LYS A 45 -2.29 -6.11 1.66
N MET A 46 -1.45 -7.13 1.86
CA MET A 46 -0.03 -7.00 2.26
C MET A 46 0.87 -7.73 1.24
N PRO A 47 2.11 -7.28 0.99
CA PRO A 47 3.01 -7.99 0.08
C PRO A 47 3.32 -9.39 0.63
N ARG A 48 3.40 -10.40 -0.26
CA ARG A 48 3.90 -11.73 0.12
C ARG A 48 5.39 -11.66 0.39
N GLU A 49 6.11 -10.97 -0.49
CA GLU A 49 7.54 -10.72 -0.39
C GLU A 49 7.78 -9.27 -0.78
N PHE A 50 8.76 -8.67 -0.11
CA PHE A 50 9.26 -7.33 -0.43
C PHE A 50 10.77 -7.38 -0.27
N GLU A 51 11.50 -7.11 -1.35
CA GLU A 51 12.96 -7.11 -1.34
C GLU A 51 13.50 -5.75 -1.76
N ILE A 52 14.53 -5.28 -1.07
CA ILE A 52 15.36 -4.16 -1.52
C ILE A 52 16.81 -4.62 -1.60
N ASN A 53 17.37 -4.58 -2.81
CA ASN A 53 18.79 -4.78 -3.02
C ASN A 53 19.55 -3.49 -2.67
N MET A 54 20.18 -3.46 -1.50
CA MET A 54 20.91 -2.29 -1.00
C MET A 54 22.19 -2.01 -1.79
N LEU A 55 22.74 -2.99 -2.52
CA LEU A 55 23.88 -2.79 -3.43
C LEU A 55 23.49 -2.08 -4.73
N ARG A 56 22.19 -2.07 -5.09
CA ARG A 56 21.65 -1.35 -6.25
C ARG A 56 20.96 -0.04 -5.89
N CYS A 57 20.51 0.10 -4.66
CA CYS A 57 19.83 1.30 -4.20
C CYS A 57 20.78 2.51 -4.26
N ILE A 58 20.32 3.60 -4.87
CA ILE A 58 21.06 4.88 -4.94
C ILE A 58 20.57 5.90 -3.91
N PHE A 59 19.71 5.47 -2.98
CA PHE A 59 19.19 6.29 -1.88
C PHE A 59 18.54 7.62 -2.31
N CYS A 60 17.88 7.63 -3.48
CA CYS A 60 17.27 8.85 -4.04
C CYS A 60 15.99 9.33 -3.34
N GLY A 61 15.31 8.47 -2.56
CA GLY A 61 14.09 8.84 -1.84
C GLY A 61 12.77 8.73 -2.61
N TYR A 62 12.79 8.49 -3.93
CA TYR A 62 11.53 8.42 -4.73
C TYR A 62 10.53 7.38 -4.24
N CYS A 63 11.00 6.26 -3.69
CA CYS A 63 10.12 5.25 -3.13
C CYS A 63 9.31 5.77 -1.92
N GLN A 64 9.88 6.68 -1.13
CA GLN A 64 9.19 7.33 -0.01
C GLN A 64 8.17 8.34 -0.53
N GLU A 65 8.57 9.21 -1.46
CA GLU A 65 7.70 10.26 -2.00
C GLU A 65 6.48 9.71 -2.73
N VAL A 66 6.64 8.59 -3.44
CA VAL A 66 5.53 7.99 -4.21
C VAL A 66 4.57 7.18 -3.34
N CYS A 67 4.90 6.89 -2.07
CA CYS A 67 4.15 5.94 -1.27
C CYS A 67 2.87 6.57 -0.70
N PRO A 68 1.67 6.19 -1.17
CA PRO A 68 0.41 6.83 -0.74
C PRO A 68 -0.03 6.46 0.68
N GLU A 69 0.60 5.42 1.25
CA GLU A 69 0.36 4.97 2.63
C GLU A 69 1.51 5.36 3.56
N GLU A 70 2.53 6.07 3.05
CA GLU A 70 3.73 6.40 3.81
C GLU A 70 4.28 5.16 4.54
N ALA A 71 4.39 4.06 3.80
CA ALA A 71 4.79 2.76 4.33
C ALA A 71 6.29 2.50 4.23
N ILE A 72 7.00 3.28 3.42
CA ILE A 72 8.43 3.17 3.18
C ILE A 72 9.11 4.51 3.43
N PHE A 73 10.17 4.49 4.22
CA PHE A 73 10.98 5.67 4.55
C PHE A 73 12.46 5.41 4.27
N LEU A 74 13.16 6.45 3.84
CA LEU A 74 14.61 6.48 3.74
C LEU A 74 15.18 6.93 5.10
N MET A 75 15.76 6.01 5.87
CA MET A 75 16.44 6.40 7.12
C MET A 75 17.75 7.13 6.81
N LYS A 76 18.19 7.98 7.75
CA LYS A 76 19.46 8.72 7.71
C LYS A 76 20.64 7.93 8.30
N ASP A 77 20.49 6.62 8.38
CA ASP A 77 21.56 5.69 8.72
C ASP A 77 22.45 5.52 7.48
N TYR A 78 23.73 5.87 7.62
CA TYR A 78 24.76 5.72 6.59
C TYR A 78 25.77 4.60 6.88
N SER A 79 25.59 3.83 7.94
CA SER A 79 26.51 2.77 8.36
C SER A 79 25.99 1.40 7.93
N LEU A 80 25.97 1.15 6.62
CA LEU A 80 25.63 -0.15 6.06
C LEU A 80 26.89 -1.01 5.96
N THR A 81 27.08 -1.93 6.90
CA THR A 81 28.16 -2.92 6.86
C THR A 81 27.57 -4.32 6.82
N SER A 82 28.17 -5.19 6.03
CA SER A 82 27.76 -6.58 5.90
C SER A 82 28.94 -7.45 5.44
N GLY A 83 28.93 -8.73 5.83
CA GLY A 83 29.97 -9.69 5.47
C GLY A 83 29.76 -10.36 4.12
N SER A 84 28.58 -10.24 3.51
CA SER A 84 28.22 -10.94 2.27
C SER A 84 27.28 -10.11 1.38
N ARG A 85 27.13 -10.50 0.12
CA ARG A 85 26.24 -9.79 -0.82
C ARG A 85 24.77 -10.08 -0.51
N GLU A 86 24.50 -11.29 -0.03
CA GLU A 86 23.18 -11.83 0.26
C GLU A 86 22.55 -11.08 1.43
N GLU A 87 23.33 -10.77 2.47
CA GLU A 87 22.91 -9.94 3.61
C GLU A 87 22.53 -8.50 3.21
N MET A 88 23.02 -8.02 2.06
CA MET A 88 22.70 -6.70 1.50
C MET A 88 21.44 -6.71 0.62
N ILE A 89 20.74 -7.84 0.54
CA ILE A 89 19.38 -7.94 0.00
C ILE A 89 18.45 -8.00 1.20
N TYR A 90 17.68 -6.93 1.43
CA TYR A 90 16.83 -6.83 2.61
C TYR A 90 15.44 -7.34 2.26
N ASP A 91 14.96 -8.32 3.02
CA ASP A 91 13.62 -8.87 2.92
C ASP A 91 12.58 -8.07 3.72
N LEU A 92 11.32 -8.48 3.62
CA LEU A 92 10.19 -7.83 4.26
C LEU A 92 10.36 -7.75 5.79
N GLU A 93 10.82 -8.83 6.42
CA GLU A 93 10.98 -8.90 7.87
C GLU A 93 12.08 -7.95 8.36
N LYS A 94 13.25 -7.97 7.72
CA LYS A 94 14.36 -7.07 8.01
C LYS A 94 13.98 -5.62 7.80
N LEU A 95 13.27 -5.31 6.71
CA LEU A 95 12.81 -3.95 6.41
C LEU A 95 11.86 -3.41 7.47
N LEU A 96 10.95 -4.25 7.97
CA LEU A 96 10.00 -3.91 9.03
C LEU A 96 10.66 -3.79 10.41
N ALA A 97 11.62 -4.66 10.70
CA ALA A 97 12.39 -4.62 11.94
C ALA A 97 13.21 -3.32 12.05
N LEU A 98 13.82 -2.89 10.93
CA LEU A 98 14.63 -1.68 10.87
C LEU A 98 13.81 -0.39 10.79
N GLY A 99 12.63 -0.41 10.15
CA GLY A 99 11.79 0.79 10.05
C GLY A 99 10.98 1.11 11.30
N GLY A 100 10.69 0.13 12.16
CA GLY A 100 9.98 0.37 13.42
C GLY A 100 8.52 0.82 13.24
N THR A 101 7.99 1.51 14.26
CA THR A 101 6.61 1.97 14.32
C THR A 101 6.52 3.46 14.07
N HIS A 102 5.67 3.86 13.12
CA HIS A 102 5.41 5.25 12.78
C HIS A 102 3.93 5.55 13.03
N HIS A 103 3.68 6.57 13.86
CA HIS A 103 2.33 7.03 14.19
C HIS A 103 1.70 7.77 13.01
N ASP A 104 0.42 7.51 12.73
CA ASP A 104 -0.36 8.22 11.72
C ASP A 104 -1.37 9.11 12.45
N GLU A 105 -1.09 10.42 12.52
CA GLU A 105 -1.92 11.38 13.25
C GLU A 105 -3.36 11.47 12.71
N ILE A 106 -3.54 11.20 11.41
CA ILE A 106 -4.84 11.30 10.74
C ILE A 106 -5.60 9.97 10.82
N MET A 107 -4.95 8.87 11.22
CA MET A 107 -5.56 7.54 11.38
C MET A 107 -6.46 7.19 10.18
N LYS A 108 -5.89 7.25 8.97
CA LYS A 108 -6.59 7.15 7.67
C LYS A 108 -7.60 5.99 7.55
N TRP A 109 -7.40 4.93 8.33
CA TRP A 109 -8.22 3.72 8.32
C TRP A 109 -9.20 3.61 9.51
N ARG A 110 -9.13 4.50 10.50
CA ARG A 110 -10.14 4.59 11.56
C ARG A 110 -11.45 5.12 10.97
N GLY A 111 -12.48 4.28 10.94
CA GLY A 111 -13.82 4.65 10.50
C GLY A 111 -14.15 4.28 9.05
N LYS A 112 -13.20 3.82 8.23
CA LYS A 112 -13.49 3.41 6.84
C LYS A 112 -14.51 2.26 6.75
N ALA A 113 -14.44 1.28 7.65
CA ALA A 113 -15.47 0.24 7.74
C ALA A 113 -16.86 0.80 8.10
N GLU A 114 -16.95 1.81 8.97
CA GLU A 114 -18.22 2.47 9.28
C GLU A 114 -18.72 3.33 8.13
N GLU A 115 -17.83 4.06 7.44
CA GLU A 115 -18.14 4.83 6.23
C GLU A 115 -18.63 3.93 5.10
N ALA A 116 -17.94 2.81 4.86
CA ALA A 116 -18.34 1.82 3.86
C ALA A 116 -19.72 1.22 4.20
N ARG A 117 -19.97 0.85 5.46
CA ARG A 117 -21.29 0.39 5.92
C ARG A 117 -22.37 1.47 5.79
N ARG A 118 -22.02 2.75 5.94
CA ARG A 118 -22.92 3.88 5.70
C ARG A 118 -23.21 4.12 4.21
N GLN A 119 -22.33 3.66 3.31
CA GLN A 119 -22.49 3.78 1.85
C GLN A 119 -23.30 2.63 1.21
N GLU A 120 -23.71 1.61 1.97
CA GLU A 120 -24.54 0.51 1.48
C GLU A 120 -25.91 0.96 0.92
N ASP A 121 -26.31 2.23 1.15
CA ASP A 121 -27.50 2.87 0.56
C ASP A 121 -27.32 3.36 -0.90
N PHE A 122 -26.19 3.04 -1.57
CA PHE A 122 -26.02 3.37 -2.99
C PHE A 122 -26.94 2.50 -3.86
N ASN A 123 -28.12 3.04 -4.23
CA ASN A 123 -29.03 2.43 -5.19
C ASN A 123 -28.63 2.79 -6.64
N PRO A 124 -27.97 1.90 -7.41
CA PRO A 124 -27.59 2.18 -8.79
C PRO A 124 -28.79 2.36 -9.74
N GLU A 125 -29.95 1.77 -9.43
CA GLU A 125 -31.19 1.94 -10.22
C GLU A 125 -31.85 3.32 -9.98
N GLY A 126 -31.49 4.00 -8.89
CA GLY A 126 -31.89 5.38 -8.60
C GLY A 126 -31.07 6.43 -9.36
N SER A 127 -30.00 6.02 -10.06
CA SER A 127 -29.09 6.95 -10.74
C SER A 127 -29.81 7.73 -11.86
N PRO A 128 -29.66 9.08 -11.91
CA PRO A 128 -30.23 9.91 -12.98
C PRO A 128 -29.81 9.45 -14.39
N LEU A 129 -28.61 8.88 -14.51
CA LEU A 129 -28.06 8.38 -15.77
C LEU A 129 -28.74 7.09 -16.25
N LEU A 130 -29.20 6.22 -15.34
CA LEU A 130 -29.97 5.03 -15.69
C LEU A 130 -31.45 5.37 -15.94
N ARG A 131 -32.03 6.30 -15.17
CA ARG A 131 -33.41 6.79 -15.40
C ARG A 131 -33.62 7.41 -16.79
N ALA A 132 -32.60 8.08 -17.32
CA ALA A 132 -32.65 8.65 -18.67
C ALA A 132 -32.64 7.59 -19.79
N GLN A 133 -32.17 6.38 -19.51
CA GLN A 133 -32.05 5.28 -20.49
C GLN A 133 -33.25 4.31 -20.45
N ALA A 134 -34.09 4.40 -19.43
CA ALA A 134 -35.23 3.49 -19.21
C ALA A 134 -36.55 3.91 -19.87
N ASN A 135 -36.59 5.03 -20.63
CA ASN A 135 -37.81 5.45 -21.32
C ASN A 135 -37.67 5.41 -22.86
N PRO A 136 -38.01 4.29 -23.52
CA PRO A 136 -38.03 4.21 -24.98
C PRO A 136 -39.30 4.79 -25.64
N ALA A 137 -40.22 5.43 -24.89
CA ALA A 137 -41.51 5.89 -25.41
C ALA A 137 -41.62 7.43 -25.53
N SER A 138 -40.90 8.04 -26.48
CA SER A 138 -41.26 9.36 -27.04
C SER A 138 -40.71 9.64 -28.44
N LYS A 139 -40.52 8.59 -29.26
CA LYS A 139 -40.26 8.76 -30.71
C LYS A 139 -41.36 8.07 -31.52
N SER A 140 -42.54 8.68 -31.54
CA SER A 140 -43.54 8.48 -32.58
C SER A 140 -44.44 9.70 -32.62
N GLY A 141 -44.40 10.46 -33.73
CA GLY A 141 -45.22 11.64 -33.98
C GLY A 141 -44.46 12.68 -34.78
#